data_AF-A0A7S2GU35-F1
#
_entry.id   AF-A0A7S2GU35-F1
#
_cell.length_a   1.000
_cell.length_b   1.000
_cell.length_c   1.000
_cell.angle_alpha   90.00
_cell.angle_beta   90.00
_cell.angle_gamma   90.00
#
_symmetry.space_group_name_H-M   'P 1'
#
loop_
_entity.id
_entity.type
_entity.pdbx_description
1 polymer ?
#
loop_
_entity_poly.entity_id
_entity_poly.type
_entity_poly.pdbx_seq_one_letter_code
_entity_poly.pdbx_strand_id
1 'polypeptide(L)'
;MQQGLQPFVFDEKEMDMGGLSLEPSLAAGQAVNGKGGSRGGGGGGGGRGGGGRRGGPGQHTPRRQNSGEELKPGSDFWDRLLRPGGTGRNITKVGQGTNPRDIASQIAAQARAAVDCPILQCIGPGATNQAIKAVAIARTYLSKSHSSGTTAHPDCIVYPEFVKLDPSQTDDTALSALQLTLCKRVRRTSVDKEGRSLKVSSNTEAKALAGAIASCTREGSRVELTAIGAGSVNQAIKAVAIARQYVEEEAIDLCFRPEFVEIAETSGEGSATSALRIIVLVEQT
;
A
#
# COMPACT_ATOMS: atom_id res chain seq x y z
N MET A 1 -12.78 26.55 -50.07
CA MET A 1 -11.80 27.61 -49.77
C MET A 1 -11.51 27.55 -48.28
N GLN A 2 -10.30 27.12 -47.91
CA GLN A 2 -9.81 27.05 -46.55
C GLN A 2 -9.67 28.47 -45.97
N GLN A 3 -10.13 28.68 -44.73
CA GLN A 3 -9.70 29.83 -43.93
C GLN A 3 -8.69 29.33 -42.89
N GLY A 4 -7.50 29.92 -42.93
CA GLY A 4 -6.35 29.55 -42.14
C GLY A 4 -6.44 30.00 -40.68
N LEU A 5 -5.95 29.13 -39.80
CA LEU A 5 -5.64 29.40 -38.41
C LEU A 5 -4.32 30.18 -38.31
N GLN A 6 -4.32 31.31 -37.62
CA GLN A 6 -3.12 32.00 -37.14
C GLN A 6 -2.78 31.48 -35.73
N PRO A 7 -1.51 31.23 -35.38
CA PRO A 7 -1.12 30.77 -34.05
C PRO A 7 -1.07 31.91 -33.04
N PHE A 8 -1.59 31.65 -31.85
CA PHE A 8 -1.56 32.55 -30.69
C PHE A 8 -0.19 32.45 -30.00
N VAL A 9 0.52 33.56 -29.89
CA VAL A 9 1.81 33.70 -29.19
C VAL A 9 1.53 34.17 -27.75
N PHE A 10 2.06 33.47 -26.75
CA PHE A 10 2.01 33.89 -25.34
C PHE A 10 3.33 34.56 -24.95
N ASP A 11 3.24 35.76 -24.38
CA ASP A 11 4.34 36.61 -23.94
C ASP A 11 4.56 36.39 -22.42
N GLU A 12 5.71 35.85 -22.04
CA GLU A 12 6.14 35.66 -20.66
C GLU A 12 6.88 36.91 -20.17
N LYS A 13 6.17 37.86 -19.54
CA LYS A 13 6.75 38.90 -18.67
C LYS A 13 5.66 39.68 -17.95
N GLU A 14 5.52 39.41 -16.65
CA GLU A 14 5.27 40.37 -15.56
C GLU A 14 4.64 39.64 -14.38
N MET A 15 5.45 39.37 -13.35
CA MET A 15 5.04 39.52 -11.95
C MET A 15 6.32 39.45 -11.12
N ASP A 16 6.98 40.61 -11.08
CA ASP A 16 8.01 40.97 -10.12
C ASP A 16 7.32 41.25 -8.78
N MET A 17 7.67 40.49 -7.74
CA MET A 17 7.34 40.82 -6.35
C MET A 17 8.65 40.74 -5.58
N GLY A 18 9.25 41.91 -5.45
CA GLY A 18 10.52 42.11 -4.78
C GLY A 18 10.52 41.77 -3.28
N GLY A 19 11.68 41.30 -2.86
CA GLY A 19 12.41 41.89 -1.74
C GLY A 19 12.07 41.38 -0.35
N LEU A 20 12.79 40.36 0.11
CA LEU A 20 13.42 40.38 1.44
C LEU A 20 14.78 39.66 1.38
N SER A 21 15.83 40.46 1.41
CA SER A 21 17.23 40.11 1.64
C SER A 21 17.48 39.81 3.12
N LEU A 22 18.12 38.69 3.44
CA LEU A 22 19.01 38.56 4.60
C LEU A 22 20.18 37.61 4.26
N GLU A 23 21.38 38.19 4.36
CA GLU A 23 22.72 37.63 4.13
C GLU A 23 23.16 36.57 5.16
N PRO A 24 24.25 35.82 4.89
CA PRO A 24 24.65 34.63 5.64
C PRO A 24 25.59 34.95 6.81
N SER A 25 25.45 34.24 7.94
CA SER A 25 26.46 34.27 9.02
C SER A 25 27.14 32.92 9.18
N LEU A 26 28.40 32.85 8.76
CA LEU A 26 29.38 31.90 9.27
C LEU A 26 29.75 32.28 10.71
N ALA A 27 29.79 31.30 11.62
CA ALA A 27 30.67 31.33 12.78
C ALA A 27 31.10 29.91 13.13
N ALA A 28 32.42 29.72 13.17
CA ALA A 28 33.12 28.49 13.51
C ALA A 28 33.06 28.18 15.02
N GLY A 29 33.07 26.89 15.36
CA GLY A 29 33.30 26.38 16.71
C GLY A 29 33.99 25.02 16.64
N GLN A 30 35.20 24.96 17.17
CA GLN A 30 36.21 23.91 17.06
C GLN A 30 35.88 22.60 17.82
N ALA A 31 36.45 21.51 17.32
CA ALA A 31 37.06 20.33 18.00
C ALA A 31 36.19 19.56 19.04
N VAL A 32 36.27 18.24 19.20
CA VAL A 32 37.43 17.44 19.57
C VAL A 32 37.20 15.96 19.22
N ASN A 33 38.27 15.34 18.73
CA ASN A 33 38.43 13.91 18.45
C ASN A 33 38.55 13.11 19.77
N GLY A 34 37.76 12.05 19.93
CA GLY A 34 37.82 11.14 21.08
C GLY A 34 38.02 9.69 20.66
N LYS A 35 39.25 9.32 20.30
CA LYS A 35 39.71 7.92 20.29
C LYS A 35 39.96 7.48 21.75
N GLY A 36 39.36 6.38 22.16
CA GLY A 36 39.68 5.69 23.41
C GLY A 36 39.45 4.20 23.25
N GLY A 37 40.53 3.44 23.07
CA GLY A 37 40.49 1.99 23.13
C GLY A 37 40.46 1.49 24.56
N SER A 38 40.08 0.22 24.75
CA SER A 38 40.70 -0.57 25.81
C SER A 38 40.69 -2.06 25.47
N ARG A 39 41.87 -2.65 25.68
CA ARG A 39 42.21 -4.06 25.57
C ARG A 39 41.89 -4.78 26.87
N GLY A 40 41.61 -6.08 26.77
CA GLY A 40 41.71 -7.06 27.85
C GLY A 40 40.92 -8.31 27.43
N GLY A 41 41.43 -9.53 27.33
CA GLY A 41 42.66 -10.11 27.85
C GLY A 41 42.31 -11.25 28.82
N GLY A 42 42.47 -12.51 28.39
CA GLY A 42 42.45 -13.72 29.23
C GLY A 42 41.08 -14.43 29.30
N GLY A 43 40.95 -15.76 29.21
CA GLY A 43 41.93 -16.84 29.13
C GLY A 43 41.21 -18.15 28.77
N GLY A 44 41.95 -19.08 28.16
CA GLY A 44 41.49 -20.45 27.92
C GLY A 44 41.78 -21.37 29.11
N GLY A 45 41.13 -22.54 29.11
CA GLY A 45 41.62 -23.71 29.84
C GLY A 45 40.56 -24.58 30.51
N GLY A 46 40.18 -25.67 29.84
CA GLY A 46 40.15 -27.04 30.40
C GLY A 46 39.12 -27.41 31.48
N GLY A 47 38.30 -28.43 31.19
CA GLY A 47 37.58 -29.17 32.23
C GLY A 47 36.70 -30.29 31.68
N ARG A 48 37.24 -31.52 31.64
CA ARG A 48 36.52 -32.77 31.36
C ARG A 48 35.73 -33.24 32.58
N GLY A 49 34.61 -33.92 32.34
CA GLY A 49 33.87 -34.75 33.31
C GLY A 49 32.36 -34.51 33.14
N GLY A 50 31.46 -35.48 32.96
CA GLY A 50 31.51 -36.92 33.22
C GLY A 50 30.19 -37.30 33.89
N GLY A 51 29.35 -38.08 33.20
CA GLY A 51 28.30 -38.91 33.80
C GLY A 51 26.93 -38.25 34.07
N GLY A 52 25.85 -39.03 33.84
CA GLY A 52 24.54 -38.74 34.43
C GLY A 52 23.33 -38.97 33.52
N ARG A 53 22.94 -40.23 33.32
CA ARG A 53 21.64 -40.61 32.77
C ARG A 53 20.50 -40.20 33.71
N ARG A 54 19.41 -39.64 33.18
CA ARG A 54 17.97 -39.95 33.47
C ARG A 54 17.07 -38.80 32.98
N GLY A 55 16.61 -38.87 31.73
CA GLY A 55 15.54 -38.02 31.21
C GLY A 55 14.19 -38.70 31.39
N GLY A 56 13.27 -38.07 32.13
CA GLY A 56 11.84 -38.37 32.11
C GLY A 56 11.16 -37.73 30.90
N PRO A 57 9.96 -38.20 30.48
CA PRO A 57 9.36 -37.77 29.22
C PRO A 57 8.76 -36.36 29.34
N GLY A 58 9.48 -35.37 28.82
CA GLY A 58 8.90 -34.09 28.42
C GLY A 58 8.13 -34.28 27.11
N GLN A 59 6.87 -33.85 27.07
CA GLN A 59 6.06 -33.83 25.86
C GLN A 59 6.71 -32.86 24.85
N HIS A 60 7.41 -33.41 23.86
CA HIS A 60 7.87 -32.68 22.70
C HIS A 60 6.76 -32.66 21.64
N THR A 61 6.34 -31.45 21.25
CA THR A 61 5.61 -31.19 20.00
C THR A 61 6.36 -31.82 18.83
N PRO A 62 5.71 -32.59 17.93
CA PRO A 62 6.43 -33.20 16.82
C PRO A 62 6.84 -32.13 15.81
N ARG A 63 8.16 -31.92 15.73
CA ARG A 63 8.87 -31.33 14.60
C ARG A 63 8.49 -32.12 13.34
N ARG A 64 7.67 -31.54 12.47
CA ARG A 64 7.24 -32.17 11.22
C ARG A 64 8.48 -32.52 10.38
N GLN A 65 8.66 -33.81 10.14
CA GLN A 65 9.75 -34.35 9.32
C GLN A 65 9.58 -33.91 7.87
N ASN A 66 10.70 -33.46 7.30
CA ASN A 66 10.82 -33.04 5.92
C ASN A 66 10.94 -34.29 5.04
N SER A 67 9.82 -34.83 4.55
CA SER A 67 9.85 -35.79 3.44
C SER A 67 9.95 -35.00 2.13
N GLY A 68 10.94 -35.36 1.31
CA GLY A 68 11.29 -34.69 0.06
C GLY A 68 10.22 -34.83 -1.02
N GLU A 69 9.13 -34.08 -0.88
CA GLU A 69 8.25 -33.74 -1.99
C GLU A 69 8.68 -32.39 -2.54
N GLU A 70 8.89 -32.35 -3.86
CA GLU A 70 9.08 -31.12 -4.62
C GLU A 70 8.04 -30.08 -4.20
N LEU A 71 8.50 -28.98 -3.61
CA LEU A 71 7.67 -27.86 -3.18
C LEU A 71 6.96 -27.25 -4.39
N LYS A 72 5.76 -27.72 -4.71
CA LYS A 72 4.85 -27.03 -5.62
C LYS A 72 4.30 -25.79 -4.89
N PRO A 73 4.44 -24.58 -5.46
CA PRO A 73 3.82 -23.40 -4.87
C PRO A 73 2.30 -23.56 -4.88
N GLY A 74 1.66 -23.64 -3.70
CA GLY A 74 0.22 -23.41 -3.56
C GLY A 74 -0.71 -24.61 -3.28
N SER A 75 -0.26 -25.72 -2.69
CA SER A 75 -1.20 -26.78 -2.25
C SER A 75 -2.16 -26.30 -1.14
N ASP A 76 -1.68 -25.45 -0.23
CA ASP A 76 -2.47 -24.86 0.86
C ASP A 76 -3.45 -23.76 0.38
N PHE A 77 -3.24 -23.23 -0.82
CA PHE A 77 -3.93 -22.03 -1.29
C PHE A 77 -5.36 -22.34 -1.74
N TRP A 78 -5.52 -23.33 -2.62
CA TRP A 78 -6.83 -23.74 -3.13
C TRP A 78 -7.70 -24.36 -2.04
N ASP A 79 -7.11 -25.12 -1.12
CA ASP A 79 -7.81 -25.71 0.03
C ASP A 79 -8.34 -24.65 1.00
N ARG A 80 -7.64 -23.51 1.16
CA ARG A 80 -8.14 -22.36 1.96
C ARG A 80 -9.24 -21.60 1.24
N LEU A 81 -9.13 -21.47 -0.08
CA LEU A 81 -10.10 -20.74 -0.91
C LEU A 81 -11.43 -21.50 -1.05
N LEU A 82 -11.39 -22.83 -0.98
CA LEU A 82 -12.53 -23.72 -1.25
C LEU A 82 -13.22 -24.25 0.02
N ARG A 83 -12.81 -23.89 1.25
CA ARG A 83 -13.45 -24.39 2.49
C ARG A 83 -14.93 -23.99 2.55
N PRO A 84 -15.88 -24.92 2.33
CA PRO A 84 -17.31 -24.64 2.47
C PRO A 84 -17.62 -24.58 3.97
N GLY A 85 -18.26 -23.49 4.42
CA GLY A 85 -18.63 -23.31 5.84
C GLY A 85 -17.73 -22.36 6.65
N GLY A 86 -16.76 -21.71 6.02
CA GLY A 86 -15.97 -20.63 6.62
C GLY A 86 -16.67 -19.28 6.53
N THR A 87 -17.88 -19.13 7.07
CA THR A 87 -18.60 -17.84 7.21
C THR A 87 -17.94 -16.89 8.23
N GLY A 88 -16.63 -17.07 8.46
CA GLY A 88 -15.77 -16.31 9.34
C GLY A 88 -14.54 -15.85 8.56
N ARG A 89 -14.73 -14.75 7.80
CA ARG A 89 -13.72 -13.85 7.24
C ARG A 89 -12.90 -14.40 6.07
N ASN A 90 -13.30 -14.05 4.84
CA ASN A 90 -12.46 -14.03 3.62
C ASN A 90 -11.32 -12.99 3.76
N ILE A 91 -10.59 -13.01 4.88
CA ILE A 91 -9.52 -12.07 5.22
C ILE A 91 -8.18 -12.69 4.86
N THR A 92 -7.43 -11.98 4.03
CA THR A 92 -6.04 -12.27 3.70
C THR A 92 -5.15 -11.30 4.48
N LYS A 93 -4.39 -11.82 5.45
CA LYS A 93 -3.42 -11.02 6.20
C LYS A 93 -2.21 -10.74 5.31
N VAL A 94 -1.79 -9.48 5.26
CA VAL A 94 -0.65 -9.02 4.45
C VAL A 94 0.44 -8.50 5.37
N GLY A 95 1.67 -8.98 5.18
CA GLY A 95 2.86 -8.50 5.87
C GLY A 95 3.80 -7.76 4.90
N GLN A 96 4.82 -7.10 5.45
CA GLN A 96 5.83 -6.39 4.64
C GLN A 96 6.62 -7.33 3.70
N GLY A 97 6.90 -8.56 4.15
CA GLY A 97 7.59 -9.58 3.37
C GLY A 97 6.70 -10.36 2.40
N THR A 98 5.39 -10.09 2.38
CA THR A 98 4.47 -10.79 1.48
C THR A 98 4.71 -10.36 0.03
N ASN A 99 4.83 -11.32 -0.86
CA ASN A 99 4.96 -11.06 -2.29
C ASN A 99 3.61 -10.57 -2.86
N PRO A 100 3.54 -9.37 -3.45
CA PRO A 100 2.28 -8.82 -3.94
C PRO A 100 1.69 -9.61 -5.12
N ARG A 101 2.51 -10.37 -5.87
CA ARG A 101 2.03 -11.17 -7.02
C ARG A 101 1.15 -12.35 -6.60
N ASP A 102 1.43 -12.94 -5.43
CA ASP A 102 0.68 -14.08 -4.92
C ASP A 102 -0.73 -13.64 -4.51
N ILE A 103 -0.81 -12.52 -3.77
CA ILE A 103 -2.09 -11.88 -3.42
C ILE A 103 -2.82 -11.42 -4.70
N ALA A 104 -2.11 -10.84 -5.67
CA ALA A 104 -2.72 -10.39 -6.91
C ALA A 104 -3.36 -11.54 -7.70
N SER A 105 -2.69 -12.69 -7.73
CA SER A 105 -3.19 -13.91 -8.37
C SER A 105 -4.45 -14.41 -7.68
N GLN A 106 -4.48 -14.39 -6.35
CA GLN A 106 -5.67 -14.71 -5.57
C GLN A 106 -6.84 -13.78 -5.88
N ILE A 107 -6.62 -12.46 -5.81
CA ILE A 107 -7.64 -11.46 -6.11
C ILE A 107 -8.20 -11.67 -7.51
N ALA A 108 -7.34 -11.86 -8.51
CA ALA A 108 -7.76 -12.04 -9.90
C ALA A 108 -8.56 -13.34 -10.09
N ALA A 109 -8.15 -14.44 -9.45
CA ALA A 109 -8.89 -15.71 -9.49
C ALA A 109 -10.28 -15.57 -8.86
N GLN A 110 -10.37 -14.98 -7.67
CA GLN A 110 -11.64 -14.75 -6.97
C GLN A 110 -12.55 -13.75 -7.71
N ALA A 111 -11.97 -12.70 -8.29
CA ALA A 111 -12.69 -11.73 -9.10
C ALA A 111 -13.34 -12.36 -10.34
N ARG A 112 -12.64 -13.31 -10.99
CA ARG A 112 -13.14 -14.03 -12.18
C ARG A 112 -14.17 -15.12 -11.85
N ALA A 113 -14.07 -15.75 -10.69
CA ALA A 113 -15.01 -16.78 -10.25
C ALA A 113 -16.28 -16.16 -9.63
N ALA A 114 -17.33 -16.96 -9.38
CA ALA A 114 -18.56 -16.53 -8.70
C ALA A 114 -18.40 -16.52 -7.16
N VAL A 115 -17.25 -16.05 -6.66
CA VAL A 115 -16.93 -15.94 -5.23
C VAL A 115 -16.59 -14.51 -4.85
N ASP A 116 -16.75 -14.14 -3.59
CA ASP A 116 -16.38 -12.81 -3.12
C ASP A 116 -14.88 -12.56 -3.19
N CYS A 117 -14.51 -11.32 -3.52
CA CYS A 117 -13.12 -10.87 -3.46
C CYS A 117 -12.62 -10.88 -2.00
N PRO A 118 -11.30 -11.03 -1.78
CA PRO A 118 -10.76 -11.12 -0.45
C PRO A 118 -10.74 -9.74 0.21
N ILE A 119 -10.83 -9.73 1.53
CA ILE A 119 -10.56 -8.57 2.38
C ILE A 119 -9.07 -8.61 2.74
N LEU A 120 -8.30 -7.59 2.39
CA LEU A 120 -6.89 -7.55 2.79
C LEU A 120 -6.75 -6.84 4.13
N GLN A 121 -6.12 -7.47 5.10
CA GLN A 121 -5.82 -6.84 6.39
C GLN A 121 -4.33 -6.62 6.52
N CYS A 122 -3.92 -5.36 6.65
CA CYS A 122 -2.52 -4.96 6.74
C CYS A 122 -2.26 -4.11 7.98
N ILE A 123 -1.07 -4.28 8.56
CA ILE A 123 -0.61 -3.51 9.72
C ILE A 123 0.69 -2.80 9.33
N GLY A 124 0.68 -1.48 9.39
CA GLY A 124 1.84 -0.64 9.09
C GLY A 124 2.13 -0.41 7.60
N PRO A 125 3.06 0.50 7.29
CA PRO A 125 3.24 1.03 5.94
C PRO A 125 3.77 0.00 4.94
N GLY A 126 4.67 -0.89 5.36
CA GLY A 126 5.22 -1.94 4.50
C GLY A 126 4.15 -2.90 4.00
N ALA A 127 3.28 -3.38 4.90
CA ALA A 127 2.17 -4.26 4.55
C ALA A 127 1.12 -3.56 3.67
N THR A 128 0.75 -2.32 4.00
CA THR A 128 -0.17 -1.52 3.18
C THR A 128 0.36 -1.36 1.76
N ASN A 129 1.64 -1.05 1.59
CA ASN A 129 2.26 -0.92 0.27
C ASN A 129 2.17 -2.22 -0.55
N GLN A 130 2.46 -3.38 0.06
CA GLN A 130 2.34 -4.66 -0.64
C GLN A 130 0.89 -4.98 -1.03
N ALA A 131 -0.07 -4.69 -0.14
CA ALA A 131 -1.48 -4.90 -0.42
C ALA A 131 -1.96 -4.04 -1.61
N ILE A 132 -1.62 -2.74 -1.63
CA ILE A 132 -2.03 -1.84 -2.72
C ILE A 132 -1.35 -2.21 -4.04
N LYS A 133 -0.07 -2.60 -4.01
CA LYS A 133 0.61 -3.16 -5.19
C LYS A 133 -0.09 -4.41 -5.70
N ALA A 134 -0.47 -5.33 -4.81
CA ALA A 134 -1.19 -6.54 -5.20
C ALA A 134 -2.50 -6.22 -5.90
N VAL A 135 -3.27 -5.25 -5.40
CA VAL A 135 -4.51 -4.80 -6.06
C VAL A 135 -4.22 -4.22 -7.45
N ALA A 136 -3.22 -3.35 -7.58
CA ALA A 136 -2.85 -2.75 -8.88
C ALA A 136 -2.41 -3.82 -9.90
N ILE A 137 -1.64 -4.83 -9.47
CA ILE A 137 -1.27 -5.97 -10.30
C ILE A 137 -2.51 -6.79 -10.67
N ALA A 138 -3.40 -7.08 -9.71
CA ALA A 138 -4.62 -7.83 -9.96
C ALA A 138 -5.52 -7.15 -11.00
N ARG A 139 -5.66 -5.82 -10.92
CA ARG A 139 -6.39 -5.02 -11.92
C ARG A 139 -5.78 -5.12 -13.31
N THR A 140 -4.45 -5.26 -13.39
CA THR A 140 -3.72 -5.51 -14.64
C THR A 140 -3.95 -6.94 -15.16
N TYR A 141 -4.05 -7.94 -14.27
CA TYR A 141 -4.44 -9.29 -14.68
C TYR A 141 -5.88 -9.34 -15.18
N LEU A 142 -6.77 -8.56 -14.58
CA LEU A 142 -8.17 -8.48 -14.98
C LEU A 142 -8.38 -7.63 -16.25
N SER A 143 -7.46 -6.72 -16.60
CA SER A 143 -7.54 -6.00 -17.88
C SER A 143 -7.04 -6.83 -19.05
N LYS A 144 -6.10 -7.76 -18.81
CA LYS A 144 -5.59 -8.67 -19.83
C LYS A 144 -6.61 -9.80 -20.08
N SER A 145 -7.16 -9.86 -21.29
CA SER A 145 -8.02 -10.96 -21.72
C SER A 145 -7.24 -12.27 -21.75
N HIS A 146 -7.79 -13.32 -21.15
CA HIS A 146 -7.27 -14.68 -21.33
C HIS A 146 -7.50 -15.18 -22.77
N SER A 147 -6.68 -16.11 -23.23
CA SER A 147 -6.80 -16.82 -24.52
C SER A 147 -8.12 -17.60 -24.71
N SER A 148 -8.97 -17.66 -23.67
CA SER A 148 -10.29 -18.33 -23.64
C SER A 148 -11.44 -17.47 -24.21
N GLY A 149 -11.18 -16.24 -24.68
CA GLY A 149 -12.15 -15.46 -25.46
C GLY A 149 -13.21 -14.68 -24.67
N THR A 150 -13.25 -14.75 -23.33
CA THR A 150 -14.08 -13.84 -22.53
C THR A 150 -13.41 -12.48 -22.39
N THR A 151 -13.91 -11.47 -23.11
CA THR A 151 -13.29 -10.13 -23.21
C THR A 151 -13.67 -9.16 -22.09
N ALA A 152 -14.58 -9.54 -21.18
CA ALA A 152 -15.08 -8.64 -20.14
C ALA A 152 -14.91 -9.26 -18.73
N HIS A 153 -13.71 -9.15 -18.16
CA HIS A 153 -13.52 -9.40 -16.73
C HIS A 153 -13.90 -8.15 -15.92
N PRO A 154 -14.45 -8.32 -14.69
CA PRO A 154 -14.74 -7.20 -13.82
C PRO A 154 -13.45 -6.46 -13.41
N ASP A 155 -13.55 -5.17 -13.12
CA ASP A 155 -12.53 -4.42 -12.40
C ASP A 155 -12.72 -4.58 -10.88
N CYS A 156 -11.72 -4.19 -10.10
CA CYS A 156 -11.79 -4.20 -8.64
C CYS A 156 -11.67 -2.77 -8.10
N ILE A 157 -12.53 -2.44 -7.14
CA ILE A 157 -12.43 -1.24 -6.30
C ILE A 157 -12.11 -1.64 -4.87
N VAL A 158 -11.57 -0.70 -4.10
CA VAL A 158 -11.18 -0.94 -2.71
C VAL A 158 -11.84 0.07 -1.79
N TYR A 159 -12.43 -0.43 -0.71
CA TYR A 159 -12.97 0.35 0.40
C TYR A 159 -12.04 0.20 1.61
N PRO A 160 -11.31 1.27 1.99
CA PRO A 160 -10.42 1.24 3.15
C PRO A 160 -11.15 1.57 4.45
N GLU A 161 -10.91 0.79 5.49
CA GLU A 161 -11.51 0.96 6.82
C GLU A 161 -10.46 0.74 7.93
N PHE A 162 -10.57 1.47 9.03
CA PHE A 162 -9.77 1.21 10.22
C PHE A 162 -10.44 0.16 11.10
N VAL A 163 -9.69 -0.89 11.45
CA VAL A 163 -10.17 -1.94 12.35
C VAL A 163 -9.24 -2.01 13.54
N LYS A 164 -9.82 -1.90 14.74
CA LYS A 164 -9.10 -2.17 15.99
C LYS A 164 -8.97 -3.68 16.14
N LEU A 165 -7.74 -4.16 16.29
CA LEU A 165 -7.47 -5.55 16.62
C LEU A 165 -7.37 -5.63 18.15
N ASP A 166 -8.32 -6.31 18.77
CA ASP A 166 -8.25 -6.63 20.19
C ASP A 166 -7.11 -7.63 20.42
N PRO A 167 -6.03 -7.26 21.11
CA PRO A 167 -5.03 -8.22 21.52
C PRO A 167 -5.64 -8.96 22.71
N SER A 168 -5.99 -10.22 22.53
CA SER A 168 -6.35 -11.09 23.65
C SER A 168 -5.19 -11.11 24.66
N GLN A 169 -5.40 -10.47 25.83
CA GLN A 169 -4.60 -10.50 27.06
C GLN A 169 -3.08 -10.29 26.90
N THR A 170 -2.67 -9.02 26.93
CA THR A 170 -1.58 -8.42 27.74
C THR A 170 -1.10 -7.16 27.02
N ASP A 171 -1.20 -6.02 27.70
CA ASP A 171 -0.80 -4.67 27.34
C ASP A 171 -1.75 -3.85 26.44
N ASP A 172 -2.05 -2.63 26.92
CA ASP A 172 -3.00 -1.61 26.45
C ASP A 172 -2.75 -1.04 25.03
N THR A 173 -1.95 -1.71 24.19
CA THR A 173 -1.63 -1.21 22.84
C THR A 173 -2.57 -1.84 21.81
N ALA A 174 -3.82 -1.41 21.76
CA ALA A 174 -4.77 -1.81 20.72
C ALA A 174 -4.17 -1.51 19.33
N LEU A 175 -3.82 -2.56 18.58
CA LEU A 175 -3.23 -2.40 17.26
C LEU A 175 -4.32 -1.98 16.27
N SER A 176 -4.16 -0.81 15.66
CA SER A 176 -5.04 -0.36 14.58
C SER A 176 -4.53 -0.93 13.25
N ALA A 177 -5.33 -1.79 12.62
CA ALA A 177 -5.09 -2.32 11.30
C ALA A 177 -5.87 -1.54 10.24
N LEU A 178 -5.38 -1.60 9.01
CA LEU A 178 -6.11 -1.13 7.84
C LEU A 178 -6.73 -2.36 7.16
N GLN A 179 -8.04 -2.33 6.99
CA GLN A 179 -8.80 -3.33 6.28
C GLN A 179 -9.19 -2.78 4.90
N LEU A 180 -8.88 -3.54 3.86
CA LEU A 180 -9.15 -3.20 2.48
C LEU A 180 -10.17 -4.19 1.94
N THR A 181 -11.43 -3.78 1.89
CA THR A 181 -12.51 -4.59 1.32
C THR A 181 -12.52 -4.40 -0.18
N LEU A 182 -12.30 -5.48 -0.93
CA LEU A 182 -12.31 -5.44 -2.39
C LEU A 182 -13.70 -5.79 -2.92
N CYS A 183 -14.21 -5.00 -3.85
CA CYS A 183 -15.48 -5.27 -4.52
C CYS A 183 -15.29 -5.35 -6.03
N LYS A 184 -16.03 -6.27 -6.66
CA LYS A 184 -16.09 -6.37 -8.13
C LYS A 184 -16.92 -5.22 -8.67
N ARG A 185 -16.47 -4.63 -9.77
CA ARG A 185 -17.22 -3.59 -10.49
C ARG A 185 -17.13 -3.83 -11.99
N VAL A 186 -18.19 -3.46 -12.71
CA VAL A 186 -18.12 -3.36 -14.16
C VAL A 186 -17.07 -2.31 -14.52
N ARG A 187 -16.15 -2.66 -15.41
CA ARG A 187 -15.10 -1.76 -15.87
C ARG A 187 -15.74 -0.60 -16.62
N ARG A 188 -15.74 0.59 -16.02
CA ARG A 188 -16.10 1.84 -16.70
C ARG A 188 -14.83 2.48 -17.24
N THR A 189 -14.83 2.83 -18.52
CA THR A 189 -13.82 3.71 -19.10
C THR A 189 -13.98 5.09 -18.47
N SER A 190 -12.99 5.53 -17.70
CA SER A 190 -12.97 6.89 -17.19
C SER A 190 -12.80 7.85 -18.37
N VAL A 191 -13.83 8.66 -18.67
CA VAL A 191 -13.67 9.84 -19.53
C VAL A 191 -12.76 10.81 -18.78
N ASP A 192 -11.73 11.35 -19.42
CA ASP A 192 -10.79 12.30 -18.83
C ASP A 192 -11.52 13.61 -18.49
N LYS A 193 -12.07 13.68 -17.27
CA LYS A 193 -12.52 14.94 -16.69
C LYS A 193 -11.36 15.53 -15.94
N GLU A 194 -11.19 16.86 -16.00
CA GLU A 194 -10.23 17.59 -15.20
C GLU A 194 -10.34 17.16 -13.72
N GLY A 195 -9.22 16.70 -13.18
CA GLY A 195 -9.11 16.15 -11.83
C GLY A 195 -7.95 16.79 -11.09
N ARG A 196 -8.10 16.90 -9.77
CA ARG A 196 -7.05 17.40 -8.88
C ARG A 196 -6.06 16.28 -8.56
N SER A 197 -4.84 16.43 -9.04
CA SER A 197 -3.73 15.53 -8.73
C SER A 197 -2.97 16.03 -7.49
N LEU A 198 -2.90 15.19 -6.46
CA LEU A 198 -2.24 15.49 -5.18
C LEU A 198 -1.06 14.54 -4.99
N LYS A 199 0.14 15.09 -4.83
CA LYS A 199 1.35 14.31 -4.50
C LYS A 199 1.40 14.07 -2.99
N VAL A 200 1.62 12.82 -2.59
CA VAL A 200 1.67 12.39 -1.20
C VAL A 200 3.09 11.95 -0.86
N SER A 201 3.59 12.41 0.30
CA SER A 201 4.87 11.99 0.87
C SER A 201 4.66 11.23 2.18
N SER A 202 5.72 10.64 2.73
CA SER A 202 5.66 9.98 4.05
C SER A 202 5.29 10.93 5.19
N ASN A 203 5.60 12.22 5.02
CA ASN A 203 5.41 13.26 6.01
C ASN A 203 4.05 13.97 5.83
N THR A 204 3.29 13.64 4.78
CA THR A 204 1.94 14.19 4.59
C THR A 204 1.05 13.77 5.76
N GLU A 205 0.42 14.75 6.39
CA GLU A 205 -0.56 14.49 7.44
C GLU A 205 -1.86 13.95 6.83
N ALA A 206 -2.23 12.72 7.20
CA ALA A 206 -3.40 12.04 6.64
C ALA A 206 -4.72 12.80 6.87
N LYS A 207 -4.87 13.50 8.00
CA LYS A 207 -6.08 14.28 8.31
C LYS A 207 -6.21 15.52 7.42
N ALA A 208 -5.12 16.24 7.18
CA ALA A 208 -5.10 17.39 6.28
C ALA A 208 -5.40 16.95 4.83
N LEU A 209 -4.79 15.85 4.39
CA LEU A 209 -5.07 15.28 3.07
C LEU A 209 -6.52 14.80 2.95
N ALA A 210 -7.09 14.20 4.00
CA ALA A 210 -8.50 13.78 4.03
C ALA A 210 -9.46 14.97 3.88
N GLY A 211 -9.17 16.09 4.53
CA GLY A 211 -9.94 17.33 4.36
C GLY A 211 -9.92 17.84 2.92
N ALA A 212 -8.75 17.81 2.27
CA ALA A 212 -8.63 18.17 0.86
C ALA A 212 -9.42 17.22 -0.07
N ILE A 213 -9.36 15.90 0.18
CA ILE A 213 -10.14 14.91 -0.57
C ILE A 213 -11.64 15.15 -0.41
N ALA A 214 -12.12 15.39 0.81
CA ALA A 214 -13.53 15.64 1.09
C ALA A 214 -14.03 16.94 0.44
N SER A 215 -13.25 18.03 0.49
CA SER A 215 -13.59 19.28 -0.22
C SER A 215 -13.74 19.05 -1.72
N CYS A 216 -12.75 18.40 -2.35
CA CYS A 216 -12.80 18.13 -3.79
C CYS A 216 -13.96 17.21 -4.17
N THR A 217 -14.29 16.24 -3.31
CA THR A 217 -15.43 15.34 -3.49
C THR A 217 -16.74 16.14 -3.53
N ARG A 218 -16.93 17.08 -2.60
CA ARG A 218 -18.11 17.96 -2.54
C ARG A 218 -18.23 18.89 -3.74
N GLU A 219 -17.09 19.35 -4.26
CA GLU A 219 -17.01 20.14 -5.48
C GLU A 219 -17.30 19.32 -6.75
N GLY A 220 -17.42 17.98 -6.64
CA GLY A 220 -17.57 17.08 -7.79
C GLY A 220 -16.29 16.90 -8.61
N SER A 221 -15.15 17.36 -8.09
CA SER A 221 -13.83 17.24 -8.70
C SER A 221 -13.27 15.84 -8.52
N ARG A 222 -12.69 15.26 -9.58
CA ARG A 222 -11.96 14.00 -9.45
C ARG A 222 -10.70 14.20 -8.63
N VAL A 223 -10.35 13.22 -7.80
CA VAL A 223 -9.13 13.28 -6.98
C VAL A 223 -8.23 12.12 -7.31
N GLU A 224 -6.97 12.44 -7.55
CA GLU A 224 -5.93 11.47 -7.85
C GLU A 224 -4.76 11.67 -6.90
N LEU A 225 -4.39 10.64 -6.17
CA LEU A 225 -3.26 10.70 -5.25
C LEU A 225 -2.08 9.99 -5.89
N THR A 226 -0.93 10.65 -5.94
CA THR A 226 0.31 10.05 -6.43
C THR A 226 1.24 9.83 -5.25
N ALA A 227 1.62 8.58 -4.99
CA ALA A 227 2.43 8.20 -3.85
C ALA A 227 3.63 7.34 -4.27
N ILE A 228 4.81 7.70 -3.78
CA ILE A 228 6.05 6.95 -3.96
C ILE A 228 6.53 6.43 -2.61
N GLY A 229 6.75 5.12 -2.53
CA GLY A 229 7.24 4.45 -1.34
C GLY A 229 6.17 4.12 -0.29
N ALA A 230 6.52 3.25 0.65
CA ALA A 230 5.58 2.64 1.58
C ALA A 230 4.94 3.63 2.57
N GLY A 231 5.71 4.62 3.05
CA GLY A 231 5.20 5.65 3.95
C GLY A 231 4.12 6.51 3.28
N SER A 232 4.40 7.01 2.08
CA SER A 232 3.48 7.84 1.30
C SER A 232 2.19 7.10 0.94
N VAL A 233 2.30 5.84 0.51
CA VAL A 233 1.12 5.00 0.20
C VAL A 233 0.27 4.81 1.45
N ASN A 234 0.88 4.53 2.60
CA ASN A 234 0.15 4.38 3.85
C ASN A 234 -0.58 5.67 4.26
N GLN A 235 0.03 6.84 4.11
CA GLN A 235 -0.64 8.12 4.37
C GLN A 235 -1.79 8.37 3.39
N ALA A 236 -1.61 8.05 2.11
CA ALA A 236 -2.66 8.20 1.11
C ALA A 236 -3.89 7.34 1.44
N ILE A 237 -3.71 6.05 1.75
CA ILE A 237 -4.85 5.17 2.05
C ILE A 237 -5.51 5.55 3.38
N LYS A 238 -4.73 5.95 4.39
CA LYS A 238 -5.29 6.50 5.64
C LYS A 238 -6.14 7.74 5.38
N ALA A 239 -5.65 8.65 4.53
CA ALA A 239 -6.39 9.85 4.19
C ALA A 239 -7.71 9.52 3.48
N VAL A 240 -7.73 8.55 2.57
CA VAL A 240 -8.98 8.08 1.94
C VAL A 240 -9.92 7.47 2.99
N ALA A 241 -9.43 6.63 3.90
CA ALA A 241 -10.25 6.04 4.96
C ALA A 241 -10.87 7.09 5.90
N ILE A 242 -10.10 8.13 6.27
CA ILE A 242 -10.62 9.25 7.07
C ILE A 242 -11.60 10.09 6.26
N ALA A 243 -11.29 10.36 4.98
CA ALA A 243 -12.17 11.14 4.11
C ALA A 243 -13.53 10.48 3.93
N ARG A 244 -13.60 9.13 3.89
CA ARG A 244 -14.88 8.38 3.89
C ARG A 244 -15.74 8.74 5.09
N GLN A 245 -15.16 8.79 6.28
CA GLN A 245 -15.88 9.18 7.51
C GLN A 245 -16.35 10.64 7.46
N TYR A 246 -15.60 11.53 6.80
CA TYR A 246 -15.98 12.94 6.67
C TYR A 246 -17.16 13.21 5.72
N VAL A 247 -17.44 12.30 4.79
CA VAL A 247 -18.53 12.44 3.81
C VAL A 247 -19.69 11.48 4.06
N GLU A 248 -19.60 10.66 5.12
CA GLU A 248 -20.63 9.68 5.49
C GLU A 248 -21.98 10.35 5.81
N GLU A 249 -21.97 11.49 6.50
CA GLU A 249 -23.18 12.26 6.82
C GLU A 249 -23.89 12.84 5.58
N GLU A 250 -23.20 12.89 4.43
CA GLU A 250 -23.74 13.40 3.15
C GLU A 250 -24.30 12.28 2.27
N ALA A 251 -24.39 11.04 2.78
CA ALA A 251 -24.76 9.85 2.01
C ALA A 251 -23.85 9.64 0.77
N ILE A 252 -22.57 9.94 0.95
CA ILE A 252 -21.51 9.70 -0.04
C ILE A 252 -20.55 8.67 0.55
N ASP A 253 -20.11 7.71 -0.26
CA ASP A 253 -19.01 6.81 0.07
C ASP A 253 -17.85 7.01 -0.92
N LEU A 254 -16.63 6.81 -0.42
CA LEU A 254 -15.41 6.86 -1.23
C LEU A 254 -14.79 5.48 -1.34
N CYS A 255 -14.46 5.08 -2.56
CA CYS A 255 -13.59 3.95 -2.81
C CYS A 255 -12.41 4.41 -3.66
N PHE A 256 -11.46 3.53 -3.94
CA PHE A 256 -10.36 3.87 -4.82
C PHE A 256 -9.93 2.72 -5.72
N ARG A 257 -9.17 3.09 -6.75
CA ARG A 257 -8.54 2.18 -7.70
C ARG A 257 -7.04 2.51 -7.80
N PRO A 258 -6.14 1.58 -7.45
CA PRO A 258 -4.70 1.81 -7.58
C PRO A 258 -4.17 1.39 -8.95
N GLU A 259 -3.26 2.18 -9.51
CA GLU A 259 -2.59 1.98 -10.80
C GLU A 259 -1.10 2.25 -10.67
N PHE A 260 -0.28 1.55 -11.44
CA PHE A 260 1.13 1.90 -11.57
C PHE A 260 1.27 3.02 -12.59
N VAL A 261 2.09 4.01 -12.25
CA VAL A 261 2.48 5.09 -13.14
C VAL A 261 3.99 5.26 -13.07
N GLU A 262 4.61 5.61 -14.17
CA GLU A 262 6.01 6.00 -14.21
C GLU A 262 6.10 7.51 -14.13
N ILE A 263 6.91 8.01 -13.20
CA ILE A 263 7.13 9.44 -13.03
C ILE A 263 8.57 9.72 -13.43
N ALA A 264 8.74 10.55 -14.46
CA ALA A 264 10.04 11.10 -14.81
C ALA A 264 10.48 12.08 -13.71
N GLU A 265 11.66 11.87 -13.17
CA GLU A 265 12.25 12.82 -12.22
C GLU A 265 12.63 14.12 -12.94
N THR A 266 12.32 15.25 -12.33
CA THR A 266 12.64 16.58 -12.87
C THR A 266 14.13 16.92 -12.78
N SER A 267 14.92 16.09 -12.09
CA SER A 267 16.32 16.35 -11.69
C SER A 267 17.38 15.94 -12.71
N GLY A 268 17.03 15.64 -13.97
CA GLY A 268 17.98 15.45 -15.07
C GLY A 268 18.74 14.11 -15.13
N GLU A 269 18.67 13.28 -14.09
CA GLU A 269 19.15 11.88 -14.13
C GLU A 269 17.97 10.96 -14.53
N GLY A 270 18.04 10.41 -15.75
CA GLY A 270 16.94 9.73 -16.45
C GLY A 270 16.44 8.39 -15.87
N SER A 271 16.26 8.28 -14.57
CA SER A 271 15.59 7.13 -13.95
C SER A 271 14.09 7.42 -13.80
N ALA A 272 13.25 6.67 -14.52
CA ALA A 272 11.82 6.68 -14.29
C ALA A 272 11.50 5.97 -12.96
N THR A 273 10.88 6.67 -12.02
CA THR A 273 10.52 6.11 -10.72
C THR A 273 9.08 5.58 -10.78
N SER A 274 8.90 4.30 -10.47
CA SER A 274 7.58 3.67 -10.40
C SER A 274 6.82 4.15 -9.17
N ALA A 275 5.64 4.73 -9.40
CA ALA A 275 4.75 5.26 -8.38
C ALA A 275 3.39 4.55 -8.41
N LEU A 276 2.65 4.69 -7.32
CA LEU A 276 1.25 4.30 -7.26
C LEU A 276 0.37 5.55 -7.43
N ARG A 277 -0.46 5.53 -8.47
CA ARG A 277 -1.57 6.46 -8.65
C ARG A 277 -2.82 5.84 -8.07
N ILE A 278 -3.45 6.53 -7.13
CA ILE A 278 -4.67 6.10 -6.44
C ILE A 278 -5.78 7.03 -6.92
N ILE A 279 -6.66 6.49 -7.75
CA ILE A 279 -7.82 7.22 -8.27
C ILE A 279 -8.94 7.07 -7.25
N VAL A 280 -9.35 8.17 -6.62
CA VAL A 280 -10.48 8.19 -5.69
C VAL A 280 -11.77 8.26 -6.50
N LEU A 281 -12.72 7.41 -6.13
CA LEU A 281 -14.02 7.29 -6.77
C LEU A 281 -15.09 7.62 -5.74
N VAL A 282 -16.08 8.36 -6.21
CA VAL A 282 -17.23 8.79 -5.42
C VAL A 282 -18.41 7.90 -5.78
N GLU A 283 -19.06 7.34 -4.77
CA GLU A 283 -20.31 6.58 -4.90
C GLU A 283 -21.38 7.26 -4.04
N GLN A 284 -22.59 7.39 -4.58
CA GLN A 284 -23.76 7.83 -3.80
C GLN A 284 -24.37 6.58 -3.14
N THR A 285 -24.56 6.63 -1.82
CA THR A 285 -25.17 5.54 -1.03
C THR A 285 -26.67 5.75 -0.84
#